data_AF-A0A524FPC3-F1
#
_entry.id   AF-A0A524FPC3-F1
#
_cell.length_a   1.000
_cell.length_b   1.000
_cell.length_c   1.000
_cell.angle_alpha   90.00
_cell.angle_beta   90.00
_cell.angle_gamma   90.00
#
_symmetry.space_group_name_H-M   'P 1'
#
loop_
_entity.id
_entity.type
_entity.pdbx_description
1 polymer ?
#
loop_
_entity_poly.entity_id
_entity_poly.type
_entity_poly.pdbx_seq_one_letter_code
_entity_poly.pdbx_strand_id
1 'polypeptide(L)'
;MRIKPDKMNKLDGRVCFICGKYLLNYSEKDMAYLKVHSGSTIKAKPDMYHLFSCPNCDKMAHKRCWYDIGERKVKKGWFGKSEYILTCPNCGTDLSSKREKKVDWKRGYELPGHPDSEILELHISDVMTWKAGSVFGKIGRAIDNFFQAVGLGSLTDPERNAIARAAQSVGKTIQDVAERVFKIKLTPKQRAELKELRCQNCDAPLPLPGEFDDAVVCAHCGTAHLL
;
A
#
# COMPACT_ATOMS: atom_id res chain seq x y z
N MET A 1 -18.05 -7.10 -5.59
CA MET A 1 -17.75 -8.56 -5.61
C MET A 1 -16.51 -8.80 -4.75
N ARG A 2 -16.61 -9.60 -3.68
CA ARG A 2 -15.53 -9.78 -2.70
C ARG A 2 -14.24 -10.28 -3.38
N ILE A 3 -13.10 -9.64 -3.10
CA ILE A 3 -11.84 -9.98 -3.76
C ILE A 3 -11.38 -11.40 -3.35
N LYS A 4 -10.95 -12.20 -4.32
CA LYS A 4 -10.39 -13.54 -4.04
C LYS A 4 -8.93 -13.43 -3.55
N PRO A 5 -8.45 -14.34 -2.68
CA PRO A 5 -7.07 -14.33 -2.17
C PRO A 5 -5.98 -14.24 -3.27
N ASP A 6 -6.15 -14.94 -4.39
CA ASP A 6 -5.17 -14.91 -5.50
C ASP A 6 -5.03 -13.52 -6.12
N LYS A 7 -6.12 -12.75 -6.19
CA LYS A 7 -6.08 -11.37 -6.66
C LYS A 7 -5.39 -10.48 -5.62
N MET A 8 -5.60 -10.73 -4.33
CA MET A 8 -4.93 -10.00 -3.24
C MET A 8 -3.41 -10.21 -3.25
N ASN A 9 -2.95 -11.45 -3.46
CA ASN A 9 -1.53 -11.77 -3.60
C ASN A 9 -0.87 -11.03 -4.78
N LYS A 10 -1.60 -10.86 -5.89
CA LYS A 10 -1.12 -10.09 -7.05
C LYS A 10 -1.04 -8.58 -6.80
N LEU A 11 -1.65 -8.07 -5.74
CA LEU A 11 -1.61 -6.65 -5.34
C LEU A 11 -0.56 -6.37 -4.27
N ASP A 12 -0.11 -7.39 -3.55
CA ASP A 12 0.92 -7.26 -2.52
C ASP A 12 2.23 -6.71 -3.09
N GLY A 13 2.85 -5.77 -2.37
CA GLY A 13 4.07 -5.10 -2.78
C GLY A 13 3.94 -4.19 -4.02
N ARG A 14 2.81 -4.17 -4.72
CA ARG A 14 2.59 -3.28 -5.86
C ARG A 14 2.20 -1.88 -5.41
N VAL A 15 2.61 -0.89 -6.19
CA VAL A 15 2.37 0.53 -5.92
C VAL A 15 1.40 1.12 -6.93
N CYS A 16 0.60 2.08 -6.47
CA CYS A 16 -0.20 2.96 -7.32
C CYS A 16 0.74 3.76 -8.22
N PHE A 17 0.58 3.64 -9.54
CA PHE A 17 1.49 4.31 -10.47
C PHE A 17 1.37 5.85 -10.43
N ILE A 18 0.28 6.40 -9.89
CA ILE A 18 0.04 7.85 -9.81
C ILE A 18 0.62 8.43 -8.52
N CYS A 19 0.35 7.81 -7.36
CA CYS A 19 0.72 8.37 -6.06
C CYS A 19 1.90 7.67 -5.37
N GLY A 20 2.45 6.60 -5.95
CA GLY A 20 3.58 5.85 -5.41
C GLY A 20 3.30 5.01 -4.15
N LYS A 21 2.12 5.14 -3.55
CA LYS A 21 1.74 4.36 -2.35
C LYS A 21 1.39 2.92 -2.70
N TYR A 22 1.63 1.99 -1.78
CA TYR A 22 1.21 0.58 -1.92
C TYR A 22 -0.30 0.46 -2.15
N LEU A 23 -0.70 -0.41 -3.08
CA LEU A 23 -2.10 -0.61 -3.46
C LEU A 23 -2.98 -1.23 -2.37
N LEU A 24 -2.37 -1.94 -1.41
CA LEU A 24 -3.05 -2.50 -0.24
C LEU A 24 -3.01 -1.59 0.99
N ASN A 25 -2.43 -0.40 0.86
CA ASN A 25 -2.46 0.63 1.89
C ASN A 25 -3.51 1.67 1.51
N TYR A 26 -4.28 2.11 2.49
CA TYR A 26 -5.35 3.07 2.28
C TYR A 26 -5.22 4.24 3.25
N SER A 27 -5.76 5.38 2.85
CA SER A 27 -6.06 6.51 3.75
C SER A 27 -7.55 6.79 3.73
N GLU A 28 -8.04 7.56 4.70
CA GLU A 28 -9.46 7.96 4.72
C GLU A 28 -9.91 8.65 3.43
N LYS A 29 -9.00 9.39 2.78
CA LYS A 29 -9.29 10.11 1.54
C LYS A 29 -9.48 9.18 0.34
N ASP A 30 -9.04 7.94 0.44
CA ASP A 30 -9.13 6.95 -0.65
C ASP A 30 -10.43 6.13 -0.58
N MET A 31 -11.22 6.36 0.47
CA MET A 31 -12.48 5.69 0.72
C MET A 31 -13.59 6.23 -0.18
N ALA A 32 -14.57 5.37 -0.47
CA ALA A 32 -15.74 5.75 -1.25
C ALA A 32 -16.78 6.50 -0.37
N TYR A 33 -17.49 7.50 -0.91
CA TYR A 33 -18.45 8.37 -0.17
C TYR A 33 -19.86 8.50 -0.81
N LEU A 34 -20.91 8.08 -0.10
CA LEU A 34 -22.30 7.85 -0.53
C LEU A 34 -23.08 9.12 -0.25
N LYS A 35 -23.72 9.65 -1.30
CA LYS A 35 -24.76 10.64 -1.11
C LYS A 35 -26.01 9.92 -0.61
N VAL A 36 -26.32 10.08 0.67
CA VAL A 36 -27.54 9.52 1.27
C VAL A 36 -28.74 10.43 1.00
N HIS A 37 -29.94 9.91 1.28
CA HIS A 37 -31.22 10.55 0.98
C HIS A 37 -31.35 11.96 1.58
N SER A 38 -30.63 12.25 2.66
CA SER A 38 -30.51 13.58 3.30
C SER A 38 -29.69 14.60 2.50
N GLY A 39 -29.09 14.22 1.37
CA GLY A 39 -28.24 15.09 0.55
C GLY A 39 -26.80 15.25 1.07
N SER A 40 -26.50 14.76 2.27
CA SER A 40 -25.15 14.69 2.84
C SER A 40 -24.35 13.53 2.24
N THR A 41 -23.04 13.71 2.14
CA THR A 41 -22.09 12.64 1.76
C THR A 41 -21.57 11.98 3.03
N ILE A 42 -21.80 10.68 3.17
CA ILE A 42 -21.25 9.85 4.25
C ILE A 42 -20.25 8.86 3.67
N LYS A 43 -19.31 8.39 4.49
CA LYS A 43 -18.43 7.29 4.09
C LYS A 43 -19.30 6.05 3.77
N ALA A 44 -19.05 5.38 2.64
CA ALA A 44 -19.74 4.13 2.34
C ALA A 44 -19.47 3.13 3.45
N LYS A 45 -20.52 2.45 3.92
CA LYS A 45 -20.40 1.23 4.71
C LYS A 45 -20.82 0.04 3.83
N PRO A 46 -20.04 -1.05 3.77
CA PRO A 46 -18.74 -1.26 4.44
C PRO A 46 -17.64 -0.34 3.91
N ASP A 47 -16.66 -0.03 4.77
CA ASP A 47 -15.51 0.80 4.41
C ASP A 47 -14.70 0.11 3.30
N MET A 48 -14.68 0.71 2.12
CA MET A 48 -14.06 0.14 0.92
C MET A 48 -13.40 1.21 0.05
N TYR A 49 -12.43 0.77 -0.73
CA TYR A 49 -11.77 1.56 -1.77
C TYR A 49 -11.62 0.73 -3.04
N HIS A 50 -11.36 1.42 -4.15
CA HIS A 50 -11.32 0.79 -5.47
C HIS A 50 -9.97 1.00 -6.15
N LEU A 51 -9.49 -0.04 -6.81
CA LEU A 51 -8.38 0.02 -7.73
C LEU A 51 -8.89 -0.19 -9.15
N PHE A 52 -8.24 0.48 -10.09
CA PHE A 52 -8.54 0.34 -11.50
C PHE A 52 -7.24 0.24 -12.31
N SER A 53 -7.25 -0.67 -13.28
CA SER A 53 -6.15 -0.91 -14.21
C SER A 53 -6.52 -0.33 -15.57
N CYS A 54 -5.63 0.45 -16.17
CA CYS A 54 -5.87 0.93 -17.53
C CYS A 54 -5.92 -0.27 -18.51
N PRO A 55 -6.95 -0.41 -19.35
CA PRO A 55 -7.10 -1.56 -20.26
C PRO A 55 -6.06 -1.58 -21.38
N ASN A 56 -5.37 -0.46 -21.64
CA ASN A 56 -4.38 -0.36 -22.71
C ASN A 56 -2.93 -0.55 -22.23
N CYS A 57 -2.61 -0.22 -20.98
CA CYS A 57 -1.21 -0.28 -20.49
C CYS A 57 -1.03 -0.97 -19.13
N ASP A 58 -2.10 -1.54 -18.57
CA ASP A 58 -2.12 -2.31 -17.32
C ASP A 58 -1.57 -1.59 -16.07
N LYS A 59 -1.39 -0.27 -16.17
CA LYS A 59 -1.03 0.56 -15.02
C LYS A 59 -2.20 0.62 -14.07
N MET A 60 -1.95 0.29 -12.81
CA MET A 60 -2.96 0.22 -11.75
C MET A 60 -2.79 1.35 -10.75
N ALA A 61 -3.89 2.00 -10.41
CA ALA A 61 -3.93 3.07 -9.41
C ALA A 61 -5.22 3.03 -8.59
N HIS A 62 -5.20 3.74 -7.46
CA HIS A 62 -6.40 4.05 -6.70
C HIS A 62 -7.38 4.84 -7.57
N LYS A 63 -8.67 4.52 -7.46
CA LYS A 63 -9.74 5.17 -8.21
C LYS A 63 -9.76 6.68 -8.04
N ARG A 64 -9.54 7.16 -6.82
CA ARG A 64 -9.34 8.59 -6.54
C ARG A 64 -8.23 9.20 -7.39
N CYS A 65 -7.06 8.56 -7.47
CA CYS A 65 -5.92 9.09 -8.20
C CYS A 65 -6.21 9.23 -9.69
N TRP A 66 -7.02 8.33 -10.26
CA TRP A 66 -7.50 8.46 -11.63
C TRP A 66 -8.31 9.75 -11.82
N TYR A 67 -9.27 10.05 -10.93
CA TYR A 67 -10.05 11.28 -11.03
C TYR A 67 -9.26 12.56 -10.77
N ASP A 68 -8.38 12.52 -9.76
CA ASP A 68 -7.60 13.70 -9.36
C ASP A 68 -6.64 14.13 -10.49
N ILE A 69 -6.05 13.17 -11.22
CA ILE A 69 -5.00 13.44 -12.22
C ILE A 69 -5.46 13.23 -13.68
N GLY A 70 -6.23 12.17 -13.93
CA GLY A 70 -6.62 11.75 -15.28
C GLY A 70 -7.77 12.56 -15.89
N GLU A 71 -8.53 13.32 -15.09
CA GLU A 71 -9.68 14.05 -15.60
C GLU A 71 -9.27 15.34 -16.31
N ARG A 72 -9.52 15.40 -17.62
CA ARG A 72 -9.11 16.47 -18.51
C ARG A 72 -10.30 17.18 -19.11
N LYS A 73 -10.16 18.49 -19.32
CA LYS A 73 -11.14 19.33 -20.02
C LYS A 73 -10.78 19.38 -21.51
N VAL A 74 -11.71 18.95 -22.36
CA VAL A 74 -11.59 18.92 -23.82
C VAL A 74 -12.59 19.92 -24.43
N LYS A 75 -12.12 20.76 -25.36
CA LYS A 75 -12.98 21.72 -26.07
C LYS A 75 -13.65 21.05 -27.27
N LYS A 76 -14.94 21.33 -27.47
CA LYS A 76 -15.66 20.93 -28.69
C LYS A 76 -15.49 22.00 -29.77
N GLY A 77 -14.33 22.01 -30.44
CA GLY A 77 -14.01 23.04 -31.45
C GLY A 77 -13.78 24.44 -30.87
N TRP A 78 -13.71 25.46 -31.74
CA TRP A 78 -13.29 26.81 -31.34
C TRP A 78 -14.34 27.55 -30.48
N PHE A 79 -15.64 27.23 -30.64
CA PHE A 79 -16.76 27.87 -29.96
C PHE A 79 -17.65 26.93 -29.12
N GLY A 80 -17.35 25.62 -29.07
CA GLY A 80 -18.21 24.68 -28.35
C GLY A 80 -17.97 24.66 -26.85
N LYS A 81 -19.00 24.21 -26.12
CA LYS A 81 -18.91 23.95 -24.67
C LYS A 81 -17.80 22.94 -24.40
N SER A 82 -17.08 23.16 -23.30
CA SER A 82 -16.04 22.23 -22.87
C SER A 82 -16.66 21.00 -22.24
N GLU A 83 -16.13 19.84 -22.60
CA GLU A 83 -16.46 18.55 -22.02
C GLU A 83 -15.31 18.07 -21.13
N TYR A 84 -15.57 17.08 -20.30
CA TYR A 84 -14.61 16.40 -19.45
C TYR A 84 -14.50 14.95 -19.89
N ILE A 85 -13.28 14.44 -19.87
CA ILE A 85 -12.97 13.04 -20.16
C ILE A 85 -11.91 12.57 -19.18
N LEU A 86 -12.04 11.34 -18.71
CA LEU A 86 -11.00 10.67 -17.95
C LEU A 86 -10.03 10.02 -18.94
N THR A 87 -8.76 10.41 -18.90
CA THR A 87 -7.72 9.90 -19.78
C THR A 87 -6.57 9.32 -18.96
N CYS A 88 -6.02 8.19 -19.41
CA CYS A 88 -4.85 7.60 -18.76
C CYS A 88 -3.64 8.54 -18.87
N PRO A 89 -3.02 8.97 -17.76
CA PRO A 89 -1.87 9.85 -17.82
C PRO A 89 -0.59 9.16 -18.30
N ASN A 90 -0.57 7.82 -18.33
CA ASN A 90 0.57 7.04 -18.83
C ASN A 90 0.53 6.84 -20.35
N CYS A 91 -0.57 6.34 -20.91
CA CYS A 91 -0.66 6.00 -22.34
C CYS A 91 -1.62 6.88 -23.15
N GLY A 92 -2.31 7.83 -22.53
CA GLY A 92 -3.22 8.73 -23.22
C GLY A 92 -4.56 8.11 -23.66
N THR A 93 -4.81 6.83 -23.35
CA THR A 93 -6.08 6.18 -23.66
C THR A 93 -7.22 6.80 -22.87
N ASP A 94 -8.31 7.11 -23.54
CA ASP A 94 -9.54 7.56 -22.90
C ASP A 94 -10.21 6.41 -22.14
N LEU A 95 -10.41 6.63 -20.84
CA LEU A 95 -10.97 5.69 -19.87
C LEU A 95 -12.44 6.00 -19.60
N SER A 96 -13.08 6.87 -20.37
CA SER A 96 -14.49 7.17 -20.17
C SER A 96 -15.04 7.92 -21.37
N SER A 97 -16.37 7.95 -21.50
CA SER A 97 -17.04 8.85 -22.44
C SER A 97 -16.90 10.32 -22.03
N LYS A 98 -17.01 11.22 -23.00
CA LYS A 98 -17.05 12.67 -22.75
C LYS A 98 -18.31 13.06 -21.98
N ARG A 99 -18.19 14.03 -21.07
CA ARG A 99 -19.26 14.50 -20.18
C ARG A 99 -19.27 16.01 -20.05
N GLU A 100 -20.41 16.62 -19.76
CA GLU A 100 -20.48 18.08 -19.57
C GLU A 100 -19.86 18.56 -18.25
N LYS A 101 -19.84 17.70 -17.23
CA LYS A 101 -19.39 18.03 -15.88
C LYS A 101 -18.22 17.16 -15.45
N LYS A 102 -17.30 17.77 -14.70
CA LYS A 102 -16.24 17.08 -13.98
C LYS A 102 -16.85 16.15 -12.94
N VAL A 103 -16.35 14.94 -12.82
CA VAL A 103 -16.76 14.00 -11.78
C VAL A 103 -16.07 14.38 -10.48
N ASP A 104 -16.86 14.60 -9.44
CA ASP A 104 -16.34 14.68 -8.09
C ASP A 104 -16.27 13.26 -7.52
N TRP A 105 -15.05 12.72 -7.38
CA TRP A 105 -14.82 11.41 -6.78
C TRP A 105 -15.45 11.30 -5.38
N LYS A 106 -15.52 12.40 -4.61
CA LYS A 106 -16.17 12.38 -3.29
C LYS A 106 -17.69 12.19 -3.35
N ARG A 107 -18.28 12.27 -4.55
CA ARG A 107 -19.72 12.13 -4.79
C ARG A 107 -20.06 10.93 -5.67
N GLY A 108 -19.07 10.19 -6.18
CA GLY A 108 -19.26 9.18 -7.21
C GLY A 108 -18.51 7.88 -6.93
N TYR A 109 -19.20 6.76 -7.12
CA TYR A 109 -18.71 5.40 -6.83
C TYR A 109 -18.18 4.65 -8.03
N GLU A 110 -18.56 5.07 -9.24
CA GLU A 110 -18.38 4.36 -10.48
C GLU A 110 -17.37 5.10 -11.35
N LEU A 111 -16.68 4.39 -12.26
CA LEU A 111 -15.94 5.03 -13.35
C LEU A 111 -16.96 5.21 -14.49
N PRO A 112 -17.39 6.43 -14.85
CA PRO A 112 -18.42 6.60 -15.85
C PRO A 112 -17.98 5.96 -17.18
N GLY A 113 -18.81 5.05 -17.69
CA GLY A 113 -18.54 4.36 -18.94
C GLY A 113 -17.51 3.23 -18.85
N HIS A 114 -17.06 2.83 -17.64
CA HIS A 114 -16.33 1.58 -17.45
C HIS A 114 -17.23 0.50 -16.85
N PRO A 115 -17.11 -0.74 -17.30
CA PRO A 115 -17.84 -1.85 -16.71
C PRO A 115 -17.31 -2.15 -15.30
N ASP A 116 -18.23 -2.39 -14.35
CA ASP A 116 -17.90 -2.68 -12.95
C ASP A 116 -17.02 -3.92 -12.78
N SER A 117 -17.04 -4.85 -13.75
CA SER A 117 -16.20 -6.05 -13.77
C SER A 117 -14.70 -5.76 -13.80
N GLU A 118 -14.29 -4.58 -14.25
CA GLU A 118 -12.89 -4.15 -14.37
C GLU A 118 -12.36 -3.44 -13.11
N ILE A 119 -13.25 -3.16 -12.15
CA ILE A 119 -12.93 -2.45 -10.92
C ILE A 119 -12.64 -3.46 -9.81
N LEU A 120 -11.46 -3.36 -9.21
CA LEU A 120 -11.14 -4.14 -8.02
C LEU A 120 -11.66 -3.41 -6.79
N GLU A 121 -12.67 -3.99 -6.16
CA GLU A 121 -13.24 -3.52 -4.91
C GLU A 121 -12.53 -4.18 -3.73
N LEU A 122 -11.98 -3.35 -2.83
CA LEU A 122 -11.24 -3.79 -1.65
C LEU A 122 -11.97 -3.32 -0.40
N HIS A 123 -12.49 -4.29 0.35
CA HIS A 123 -13.07 -4.07 1.68
C HIS A 123 -11.92 -3.98 2.68
N ILE A 124 -11.92 -2.97 3.55
CA ILE A 124 -10.85 -2.82 4.54
C ILE A 124 -10.73 -4.08 5.40
N SER A 125 -11.85 -4.63 5.85
CA SER A 125 -11.87 -5.86 6.66
C SER A 125 -11.15 -7.02 5.99
N ASP A 126 -11.34 -7.20 4.68
CA ASP A 126 -10.68 -8.25 3.90
C ASP A 126 -9.19 -7.98 3.71
N VAL A 127 -8.80 -6.72 3.47
CA VAL A 127 -7.40 -6.29 3.40
C VAL A 127 -6.69 -6.55 4.72
N MET A 128 -7.31 -6.18 5.85
CA MET A 128 -6.74 -6.40 7.18
C MET A 128 -6.69 -7.89 7.53
N THR A 129 -7.74 -8.65 7.21
CA THR A 129 -7.77 -10.11 7.44
C THR A 129 -6.73 -10.82 6.58
N TRP A 130 -6.57 -10.43 5.32
CA TRP A 130 -5.52 -10.97 4.46
C TRP A 130 -4.13 -10.53 4.90
N LYS A 131 -3.93 -9.29 5.35
CA LYS A 131 -2.64 -8.86 5.93
C LYS A 131 -2.30 -9.71 7.14
N ALA A 132 -3.24 -9.91 8.05
CA ALA A 132 -3.08 -10.83 9.18
C ALA A 132 -2.75 -12.26 8.70
N GLY A 133 -3.55 -12.84 7.80
CA GLY A 133 -3.37 -14.21 7.29
C GLY A 133 -2.13 -14.44 6.43
N SER A 134 -1.73 -13.48 5.60
CA SER A 134 -0.51 -13.53 4.78
C SER A 134 0.75 -13.38 5.63
N VAL A 135 0.67 -12.66 6.74
CA VAL A 135 1.71 -12.63 7.77
C VAL A 135 1.84 -13.98 8.48
N PHE A 136 0.74 -14.73 8.67
CA PHE A 136 0.80 -16.13 9.15
C PHE A 136 1.24 -17.15 8.08
N GLY A 137 0.99 -16.87 6.79
CA GLY A 137 1.35 -17.77 5.67
C GLY A 137 2.76 -17.58 5.08
N LYS A 138 3.45 -16.47 5.36
CA LYS A 138 4.82 -16.19 4.91
C LYS A 138 5.91 -16.79 5.82
N ILE A 139 5.66 -17.97 6.38
CA ILE A 139 6.63 -18.75 7.17
C ILE A 139 7.76 -19.36 6.29
N GLY A 140 7.73 -19.25 4.96
CA GLY A 140 8.80 -19.83 4.13
C GLY A 140 9.05 -19.11 2.82
N ARG A 141 10.08 -18.27 2.76
CA ARG A 141 11.06 -18.22 1.66
C ARG A 141 12.20 -17.26 2.01
N ALA A 142 13.41 -17.83 2.00
CA ALA A 142 14.67 -17.22 2.39
C ALA A 142 15.12 -16.12 1.41
N ILE A 143 15.71 -15.07 1.96
CA ILE A 143 16.65 -14.21 1.24
C ILE A 143 18.01 -14.47 1.93
N ASP A 144 18.95 -15.04 1.17
CA ASP A 144 20.34 -15.33 1.54
C ASP A 144 20.60 -16.19 2.80
N ASN A 145 19.79 -17.21 3.09
CA ASN A 145 20.00 -18.23 4.16
C ASN A 145 20.22 -17.72 5.61
N PHE A 146 20.33 -16.41 5.85
CA PHE A 146 20.58 -15.80 7.15
C PHE A 146 19.38 -15.03 7.69
N PHE A 147 18.50 -14.54 6.81
CA PHE A 147 17.36 -13.69 7.20
C PHE A 147 16.03 -14.40 6.99
N GLN A 148 15.27 -14.53 8.07
CA GLN A 148 13.90 -15.02 8.09
C GLN A 148 12.94 -13.84 8.27
N ALA A 149 12.11 -13.56 7.26
CA ALA A 149 11.03 -12.58 7.42
C ALA A 149 9.97 -13.14 8.39
N VAL A 150 9.67 -12.38 9.44
CA VAL A 150 8.68 -12.73 10.48
C VAL A 150 7.72 -11.55 10.68
N GLY A 151 6.48 -11.87 11.05
CA GLY A 151 5.51 -10.86 11.42
C GLY A 151 5.72 -10.39 12.84
N LEU A 152 5.36 -9.13 13.14
CA LEU A 152 5.29 -8.62 14.53
C LEU A 152 4.41 -9.52 15.43
N GLY A 153 3.35 -10.10 14.87
CA GLY A 153 2.44 -11.02 15.56
C GLY A 153 3.08 -12.35 16.00
N SER A 154 4.08 -12.84 15.27
CA SER A 154 4.77 -14.10 15.59
C SER A 154 5.91 -13.96 16.60
N LEU A 155 6.21 -12.73 17.02
CA LEU A 155 7.25 -12.44 17.98
C LEU A 155 6.78 -12.73 19.40
N THR A 156 7.68 -13.30 20.18
CA THR A 156 7.56 -13.39 21.63
C THR A 156 7.61 -12.00 22.26
N ASP A 157 7.07 -11.83 23.46
CA ASP A 157 7.09 -10.55 24.17
C ASP A 157 8.52 -9.98 24.36
N PRO A 158 9.55 -10.79 24.65
CA PRO A 158 10.94 -10.33 24.68
C PRO A 158 11.41 -9.73 23.35
N GLU A 159 11.10 -10.37 22.22
CA GLU A 159 11.47 -9.89 20.88
C GLU A 159 10.74 -8.59 20.54
N ARG A 160 9.45 -8.47 20.90
CA ARG A 160 8.71 -7.21 20.72
C ARG A 160 9.29 -6.08 21.56
N ASN A 161 9.68 -6.36 22.80
CA ASN A 161 10.31 -5.38 23.67
C ASN A 161 11.68 -4.93 23.17
N ALA A 162 12.47 -5.84 22.60
CA ALA A 162 13.73 -5.51 21.94
C ALA A 162 13.52 -4.55 20.75
N ILE A 163 12.54 -4.85 19.88
CA ILE A 163 12.19 -3.98 18.77
C ILE A 163 11.67 -2.62 19.25
N ALA A 164 10.87 -2.58 20.31
CA ALA A 164 10.37 -1.33 20.86
C ALA A 164 11.51 -0.42 21.35
N ARG A 165 12.51 -0.99 22.05
CA ARG A 165 13.72 -0.25 22.47
C ARG A 165 14.53 0.24 21.28
N ALA A 166 14.73 -0.61 20.28
CA ALA A 166 15.47 -0.26 19.06
C ALA A 166 14.73 0.78 18.19
N ALA A 167 13.39 0.79 18.20
CA ALA A 167 12.60 1.81 17.53
C ALA A 167 12.78 3.17 18.24
N GLN A 168 12.73 3.18 19.58
CA GLN A 168 12.87 4.41 20.36
C GLN A 168 14.25 5.06 20.16
N SER A 169 15.33 4.27 20.05
CA SER A 169 16.68 4.80 19.83
C SER A 169 16.84 5.53 18.50
N VAL A 170 16.00 5.24 17.50
CA VAL A 170 15.97 5.93 16.20
C VAL A 170 14.80 6.92 16.07
N GLY A 171 14.17 7.30 17.19
CA GLY A 171 13.07 8.26 17.23
C GLY A 171 11.75 7.74 16.64
N LYS A 172 11.53 6.42 16.65
CA LYS A 172 10.32 5.75 16.17
C LYS A 172 9.60 5.01 17.29
N THR A 173 8.33 4.70 17.08
CA THR A 173 7.56 3.80 17.95
C THR A 173 7.44 2.41 17.32
N ILE A 174 7.03 1.42 18.11
CA ILE A 174 6.71 0.08 17.57
C ILE A 174 5.57 0.11 16.54
N GLN A 175 4.74 1.17 16.55
CA GLN A 175 3.67 1.39 15.56
C GLN A 175 4.22 1.93 14.24
N ASP A 176 5.37 2.62 14.26
CA ASP A 176 6.09 3.10 13.08
C ASP A 176 6.98 2.01 12.45
N VAL A 177 7.11 0.87 13.12
CA VAL A 177 7.84 -0.28 12.60
C VAL A 177 7.03 -0.91 11.48
N ALA A 178 7.63 -1.09 10.30
CA ALA A 178 6.97 -1.76 9.19
C ALA A 178 6.55 -3.16 9.62
N GLU A 179 5.40 -3.67 9.17
CA GLU A 179 4.90 -5.04 9.45
C GLU A 179 5.88 -6.17 9.03
N ARG A 180 7.04 -5.81 8.48
CA ARG A 180 8.15 -6.67 8.09
C ARG A 180 9.25 -6.60 9.15
N VAL A 181 9.38 -7.65 9.94
CA VAL A 181 10.53 -7.89 10.82
C VAL A 181 11.42 -8.94 10.16
N PHE A 182 12.73 -8.74 10.13
CA PHE A 182 13.67 -9.73 9.64
C PHE A 182 14.46 -10.29 10.80
N LYS A 183 14.32 -11.58 11.07
CA LYS A 183 15.13 -12.28 12.06
C LYS A 183 16.40 -12.78 11.38
N ILE A 184 17.55 -12.27 11.81
CA ILE A 184 18.85 -12.76 11.40
C ILE A 184 19.19 -13.94 12.30
N LYS A 185 19.70 -15.03 11.72
CA LYS A 185 20.34 -16.11 12.48
C LYS A 185 21.85 -16.01 12.30
N LEU A 186 22.49 -15.14 13.08
CA LEU A 186 23.95 -15.07 13.15
C LEU A 186 24.43 -15.77 14.42
N THR A 187 25.55 -16.50 14.31
CA THR A 187 26.28 -16.91 15.51
C THR A 187 26.92 -15.68 16.19
N PRO A 188 27.18 -15.72 17.50
CA PRO A 188 27.85 -14.61 18.19
C PRO A 188 29.17 -14.18 17.53
N LYS A 189 29.92 -15.15 17.01
CA LYS A 189 31.18 -14.90 16.27
C LYS A 189 30.95 -14.11 14.98
N GLN A 190 29.91 -14.44 14.21
CA GLN A 190 29.56 -13.71 12.98
C GLN A 190 29.06 -12.30 13.28
N ARG A 191 28.34 -12.10 14.40
CA ARG A 191 27.88 -10.77 14.82
C ARG A 191 29.06 -9.85 15.14
N ALA A 192 30.10 -10.36 15.81
CA ALA A 192 31.31 -9.60 16.13
C ALA A 192 32.16 -9.22 14.91
N GLU A 193 32.02 -9.94 13.80
CA GLU A 193 32.77 -9.71 12.55
C GLU A 193 32.04 -8.77 11.57
N LEU A 194 30.80 -8.33 11.88
CA LEU A 194 30.02 -7.41 11.04
C LEU A 194 30.67 -6.01 10.98
N LYS A 195 31.13 -5.63 9.79
CA LYS A 195 31.65 -4.27 9.51
C LYS A 195 30.57 -3.30 9.07
N GLU A 196 29.51 -3.81 8.45
CA GLU A 196 28.36 -3.05 8.01
C GLU A 196 27.09 -3.90 8.10
N LEU A 197 25.96 -3.24 8.34
CA LEU A 197 24.63 -3.86 8.30
C LEU A 197 23.72 -2.98 7.45
N ARG A 198 22.94 -3.59 6.55
CA ARG A 198 22.02 -2.87 5.65
C ARG A 198 20.59 -3.35 5.80
N CYS A 199 19.66 -2.42 5.58
CA CYS A 199 18.25 -2.67 5.71
C CYS A 199 17.75 -3.57 4.58
N GLN A 200 17.27 -4.76 4.94
CA GLN A 200 16.72 -5.73 3.97
C GLN A 200 15.51 -5.24 3.15
N ASN A 201 14.89 -4.10 3.53
CA ASN A 201 13.74 -3.56 2.82
C ASN A 201 14.08 -2.36 1.92
N CYS A 202 15.13 -1.58 2.23
CA CYS A 202 15.45 -0.36 1.48
C CYS A 202 16.95 -0.12 1.24
N ASP A 203 17.80 -1.08 1.62
CA ASP A 203 19.26 -1.08 1.53
C ASP A 203 19.98 0.07 2.26
N ALA A 204 19.25 0.89 3.01
CA ALA A 204 19.83 1.94 3.85
C ALA A 204 20.76 1.34 4.92
N PRO A 205 21.85 2.03 5.29
CA PRO A 205 22.72 1.59 6.37
C PRO A 205 21.92 1.49 7.68
N LEU A 206 22.16 0.41 8.41
CA LEU A 206 21.63 0.19 9.75
C LEU A 206 22.71 0.50 10.79
N PRO A 207 22.31 0.99 11.98
CA PRO A 207 23.27 1.11 13.07
C PRO A 207 23.82 -0.29 13.40
N LEU A 208 25.13 -0.36 13.64
CA LEU A 208 25.76 -1.59 14.08
C LEU A 208 25.25 -1.89 15.50
N PRO A 209 24.76 -3.11 15.75
CA PRO A 209 24.30 -3.49 17.06
C PRO A 209 25.47 -3.60 18.04
N GLY A 210 25.28 -3.10 19.25
CA GLY A 210 26.15 -3.41 20.39
C GLY A 210 26.05 -4.88 20.80
N GLU A 211 26.91 -5.30 21.72
CA GLU A 211 26.99 -6.68 22.21
C GLU A 211 25.67 -7.20 22.81
N PHE A 212 24.87 -6.29 23.38
CA PHE A 212 23.61 -6.59 24.06
C PHE A 212 22.36 -6.20 23.26
N ASP A 213 22.53 -5.77 22.00
CA ASP A 213 21.40 -5.40 21.16
C ASP A 213 20.78 -6.65 20.51
N ASP A 214 19.51 -6.88 20.82
CA ASP A 214 18.71 -7.98 20.27
C ASP A 214 17.93 -7.58 19.01
N ALA A 215 17.89 -6.28 18.69
CA ALA A 215 17.19 -5.75 17.54
C ALA A 215 17.78 -4.43 17.03
N VAL A 216 17.60 -4.17 15.74
CA VAL A 216 17.92 -2.90 15.08
C VAL A 216 16.70 -2.44 14.28
N VAL A 217 16.44 -1.13 14.24
CA VAL A 217 15.36 -0.56 13.42
C VAL A 217 15.93 0.43 12.41
N CYS A 218 15.49 0.29 11.15
CA CYS A 218 15.87 1.21 10.10
C CYS A 218 15.24 2.59 10.33
N ALA A 219 16.08 3.62 10.55
CA ALA A 219 15.61 5.00 10.67
C ALA A 219 14.87 5.50 9.40
N HIS A 220 15.27 5.02 8.22
CA HIS A 220 14.68 5.46 6.94
C HIS A 220 13.28 4.91 6.70
N CYS A 221 13.04 3.61 6.93
CA CYS A 221 11.78 2.95 6.54
C CYS A 221 11.05 2.20 7.67
N GLY A 222 11.60 2.19 8.89
CA GLY A 222 10.98 1.55 10.05
C GLY A 222 11.03 0.02 10.04
N THR A 223 11.66 -0.64 9.07
CA THR A 223 11.85 -2.10 9.12
C THR A 223 12.70 -2.50 10.32
N ALA A 224 12.26 -3.53 11.06
CA ALA A 224 13.00 -4.07 12.20
C ALA A 224 13.80 -5.32 11.81
N HIS A 225 14.95 -5.49 12.45
CA HIS A 225 15.89 -6.58 12.26
C HIS A 225 16.20 -7.18 13.63
N LEU A 226 15.64 -8.34 13.94
CA LEU A 226 15.95 -9.12 15.15
C LEU A 226 17.25 -9.88 14.94
N LEU A 227 18.15 -9.86 15.92
CA LEU A 227 19.51 -10.37 15.74
C LEU A 227 19.73 -11.74 16.38
#